data_AF-A0A7S1XCV8-F1
#
_entry.id   AF-A0A7S1XCV8-F1
#
_cell.length_a   1.000
_cell.length_b   1.000
_cell.length_c   1.000
_cell.angle_alpha   90.00
_cell.angle_beta   90.00
_cell.angle_gamma   90.00
#
_symmetry.space_group_name_H-M   'P 1'
#
loop_
_entity.id
_entity.type
_entity.pdbx_description
1 polymer ?
#
loop_
_entity_poly.entity_id
_entity_poly.type
_entity_poly.pdbx_seq_one_letter_code
_entity_poly.pdbx_strand_id
1 'polypeptide(L)'
;SSSAPSRPKRHLSLLLALCCRHRCSWDDFVNKKFFLDHDLARNAREFHVLASAASWSLSPGRNKGFGMNEDHQAELHRRLRVGNACRALIDLARAHFLLGIGAKTELRPYVHIGVTPENTLLLAWNDPELA
;
A
#
# COMPACT_ATOMS: atom_id res chain seq x y z
N SER A 1 -19.06 -0.75 -49.47
CA SER A 1 -18.73 0.16 -48.36
C SER A 1 -17.69 -0.48 -47.47
N SER A 2 -16.45 0.03 -47.54
CA SER A 2 -15.34 -0.42 -46.68
C SER A 2 -15.43 0.34 -45.36
N SER A 3 -15.82 -0.33 -44.28
CA SER A 3 -15.77 0.23 -42.94
C SER A 3 -14.30 0.30 -42.50
N ALA A 4 -13.79 1.51 -42.28
CA ALA A 4 -12.44 1.70 -41.73
C ALA A 4 -12.28 0.92 -40.41
N PRO A 5 -11.12 0.29 -40.16
CA PRO A 5 -10.88 -0.44 -38.92
C PRO A 5 -10.95 0.54 -37.73
N SER A 6 -11.80 0.23 -36.75
CA SER A 6 -11.93 1.01 -35.52
C SER A 6 -10.58 1.06 -34.80
N ARG A 7 -10.19 2.26 -34.32
CA ARG A 7 -8.95 2.48 -33.57
C ARG A 7 -8.90 1.50 -32.38
N PRO A 8 -7.80 0.78 -32.14
CA PRO A 8 -7.72 -0.16 -31.02
C PRO A 8 -7.98 0.59 -29.71
N LYS A 9 -8.98 0.14 -28.93
CA LYS A 9 -9.24 0.66 -27.58
C LYS A 9 -7.95 0.48 -26.77
N ARG A 10 -7.39 1.56 -26.26
CA ARG A 10 -6.17 1.49 -25.43
C ARG A 10 -6.58 0.97 -24.05
N HIS A 11 -6.29 -0.29 -23.77
CA HIS A 11 -6.44 -0.86 -22.43
C HIS A 11 -5.26 -0.38 -21.58
N LEU A 12 -5.53 0.49 -20.60
CA LEU A 12 -4.55 0.84 -19.58
C LEU A 12 -4.69 -0.16 -18.44
N SER A 13 -3.60 -0.89 -18.18
CA SER A 13 -3.49 -1.81 -17.05
C SER A 13 -2.22 -1.47 -16.27
N LEU A 14 -2.35 -1.38 -14.95
CA LEU A 14 -1.29 -1.12 -13.98
C LEU A 14 -1.09 -2.35 -13.10
N LEU A 15 0.17 -2.72 -12.90
CA LEU A 15 0.58 -3.76 -11.96
C LEU A 15 1.80 -3.25 -11.21
N LEU A 16 1.65 -2.97 -9.92
CA LEU A 16 2.70 -2.37 -9.10
C LEU A 16 2.92 -3.19 -7.83
N ALA A 17 4.10 -3.79 -7.70
CA ALA A 17 4.54 -4.37 -6.44
C ALA A 17 4.79 -3.24 -5.44
N LEU A 18 3.99 -3.19 -4.39
CA LEU A 18 4.09 -2.16 -3.38
C LEU A 18 5.18 -2.57 -2.39
N CYS A 19 6.26 -1.80 -2.37
CA CYS A 19 7.36 -1.94 -1.41
C CYS A 19 7.83 -0.57 -0.88
N CYS A 20 8.70 -0.56 0.13
CA CYS A 20 9.38 0.66 0.58
C CYS A 20 8.46 1.80 1.03
N ARG A 21 7.32 1.47 1.65
CA ARG A 21 6.33 2.46 2.12
C ARG A 21 6.93 3.51 3.07
N HIS A 22 7.99 3.15 3.79
CA HIS A 22 8.76 4.05 4.64
C HIS A 22 9.51 5.16 3.89
N ARG A 23 9.66 5.05 2.58
CA ARG A 23 10.23 6.10 1.72
C ARG A 23 9.18 7.01 1.08
N CYS A 24 7.89 6.76 1.31
CA CYS A 24 6.86 7.65 0.81
C CYS A 24 6.98 9.01 1.50
N SER A 25 7.01 10.08 0.70
CA SER A 25 6.95 11.47 1.16
C SER A 25 5.52 11.96 1.03
N TRP A 26 5.15 13.01 1.77
CA TRP A 26 3.87 13.66 1.57
C TRP A 26 3.80 14.30 0.19
N ASP A 27 4.83 15.03 -0.22
CA ASP A 27 4.81 15.84 -1.44
C ASP A 27 4.52 15.03 -2.69
N ASP A 28 5.10 13.82 -2.79
CA ASP A 28 4.94 12.92 -3.94
C ASP A 28 3.71 11.99 -3.82
N PHE A 29 3.03 11.96 -2.67
CA PHE A 29 1.92 11.04 -2.47
C PHE A 29 0.66 11.50 -3.20
N VAL A 30 0.09 10.61 -4.03
CA VAL A 30 -1.02 10.95 -4.94
C VAL A 30 -2.33 11.31 -4.23
N ASN A 31 -2.71 10.57 -3.19
CA ASN A 31 -4.04 10.68 -2.57
C ASN A 31 -3.96 11.15 -1.12
N LYS A 32 -3.42 12.36 -0.93
CA LYS A 32 -3.36 13.06 0.36
C LYS A 32 -4.76 13.22 0.98
N LYS A 33 -5.79 13.42 0.13
CA LYS A 33 -7.19 13.59 0.56
C LYS A 33 -7.68 12.42 1.40
N PHE A 34 -7.29 11.18 1.08
CA PHE A 34 -7.64 10.00 1.89
C PHE A 34 -7.21 10.15 3.36
N PHE A 35 -6.01 10.66 3.62
CA PHE A 35 -5.53 10.85 4.98
C PHE A 35 -6.22 12.03 5.68
N LEU A 36 -6.58 13.07 4.93
CA LEU A 36 -7.31 14.22 5.45
C LEU A 36 -8.75 13.85 5.84
N ASP A 37 -9.45 13.15 4.96
CA ASP A 37 -10.86 12.76 5.14
C ASP A 37 -11.05 11.81 6.32
N HIS A 38 -10.03 11.02 6.64
CA HIS A 38 -10.04 10.05 7.74
C HIS A 38 -9.30 10.53 9.00
N ASP A 39 -8.86 11.79 9.05
CA ASP A 39 -8.09 12.38 10.15
C ASP A 39 -6.85 11.54 10.55
N LEU A 40 -6.16 10.99 9.55
CA LEU A 40 -4.98 10.13 9.72
C LEU A 40 -3.66 10.92 9.61
N ALA A 41 -3.62 11.92 8.74
CA ALA A 41 -2.49 12.83 8.59
C ALA A 41 -2.90 14.11 7.85
N ARG A 42 -2.53 15.25 8.42
CA ARG A 42 -2.88 16.59 7.93
C ARG A 42 -1.73 17.31 7.22
N ASN A 43 -0.52 16.82 7.43
CA ASN A 43 0.71 17.45 6.94
C ASN A 43 1.82 16.41 6.75
N ALA A 44 2.94 16.87 6.17
CA ALA A 44 4.08 16.02 5.87
C ALA A 44 4.68 15.31 7.10
N ARG A 45 4.66 15.96 8.26
CA ARG A 45 5.19 15.40 9.51
C ARG A 45 4.35 14.22 9.99
N GLU A 46 3.03 14.38 10.01
CA GLU A 46 2.10 13.34 10.43
C GLU A 46 2.13 12.14 9.47
N PHE A 47 2.17 12.40 8.16
CA PHE A 47 2.31 11.33 7.18
C PHE A 47 3.67 10.61 7.29
N HIS A 48 4.75 11.34 7.57
CA HIS A 48 6.06 10.73 7.81
C HIS A 48 6.02 9.75 8.98
N VAL A 49 5.28 10.04 10.06
CA VAL A 49 5.12 9.09 11.18
C VAL A 49 4.47 7.78 10.72
N LEU A 50 3.41 7.85 9.91
CA LEU A 50 2.75 6.66 9.33
C LEU A 50 3.72 5.88 8.43
N ALA A 51 4.41 6.58 7.52
CA ALA A 51 5.39 5.97 6.63
C ALA A 51 6.52 5.30 7.41
N SER A 52 7.10 5.97 8.42
CA SER A 52 8.14 5.41 9.27
C SER A 52 7.64 4.19 10.04
N ALA A 53 6.44 4.24 10.62
CA ALA A 53 5.84 3.13 11.35
C ALA A 53 5.62 1.90 10.45
N ALA A 54 5.36 2.10 9.15
CA ALA A 54 5.25 1.01 8.17
C ALA A 54 6.52 0.13 8.07
N SER A 55 7.70 0.62 8.49
CA SER A 55 8.93 -0.17 8.54
C SER A 55 8.95 -1.18 9.71
N TRP A 56 8.12 -0.97 10.73
CA TRP A 56 8.09 -1.84 11.92
C TRP A 56 7.58 -3.24 11.62
N SER A 57 6.78 -3.41 10.56
CA SER A 57 6.32 -4.74 10.13
C SER A 57 7.44 -5.65 9.62
N LEU A 58 8.57 -5.07 9.22
CA LEU A 58 9.71 -5.77 8.62
C LEU A 58 10.73 -6.23 9.66
N SER A 59 10.50 -5.90 10.93
CA SER A 59 11.46 -6.13 12.02
C SER A 59 10.93 -7.17 13.02
N PRO A 60 10.89 -8.47 12.68
CA PRO A 60 10.78 -9.51 13.69
C PRO A 60 12.15 -9.60 14.40
N GLY A 61 12.30 -8.88 15.52
CA GLY A 61 13.40 -9.02 16.50
C GLY A 61 14.76 -9.46 15.96
N ARG A 62 15.62 -8.51 15.53
CA ARG A 62 17.02 -8.80 15.15
C ARG A 62 17.89 -9.29 16.33
N ASN A 63 17.38 -9.31 17.56
CA ASN A 63 18.06 -9.86 18.73
C ASN A 63 17.53 -11.25 19.07
N LYS A 64 17.98 -12.28 18.34
CA LYS A 64 17.83 -13.70 18.74
C LYS A 64 18.94 -14.11 19.73
N GLY A 65 19.18 -13.29 20.74
CA GLY A 65 20.17 -13.58 21.78
C GLY A 65 19.61 -13.13 23.12
N PHE A 66 19.42 -14.09 24.03
CA PHE A 66 18.85 -13.96 25.37
C PHE A 66 17.31 -13.80 25.42
N GLY A 67 16.68 -14.62 26.26
CA GLY A 67 15.22 -14.77 26.33
C GLY A 67 14.48 -13.43 26.41
N MET A 68 13.58 -13.19 25.46
CA MET A 68 12.69 -12.03 25.51
C MET A 68 11.72 -12.24 26.68
N ASN A 69 11.69 -11.29 27.61
CA ASN A 69 10.64 -11.24 28.63
C ASN A 69 9.25 -11.00 27.97
N GLU A 70 8.18 -11.33 28.70
CA GLU A 70 6.80 -11.21 28.20
C GLU A 70 6.48 -9.77 27.74
N ASP A 71 6.95 -8.77 28.47
CA ASP A 71 6.78 -7.35 28.14
C ASP A 71 7.40 -7.00 26.78
N HIS A 72 8.59 -7.52 26.47
CA HIS A 72 9.26 -7.25 25.19
C HIS A 72 8.56 -7.96 24.03
N GLN A 73 7.97 -9.14 24.27
CA GLN A 73 7.14 -9.82 23.27
C GLN A 73 5.84 -9.05 23.00
N ALA A 74 5.18 -8.55 24.05
CA ALA A 74 3.97 -7.74 23.91
C ALA A 74 4.25 -6.45 23.12
N GLU A 75 5.35 -5.76 23.41
CA GLU A 75 5.77 -4.58 22.67
C GLU A 75 6.12 -4.88 21.20
N LEU A 76 6.83 -5.99 20.94
CA LEU A 76 7.12 -6.41 19.57
C LEU A 76 5.82 -6.68 18.79
N HIS A 77 4.87 -7.42 19.37
CA HIS A 77 3.57 -7.66 18.74
C HIS A 77 2.82 -6.36 18.48
N ARG A 78 2.86 -5.40 19.41
CA ARG A 78 2.25 -4.09 19.22
C ARG A 78 2.87 -3.36 18.03
N ARG A 79 4.19 -3.30 17.93
CA ARG A 79 4.90 -2.65 16.81
C ARG A 79 4.61 -3.30 15.48
N LEU A 80 4.57 -4.63 15.43
CA LEU A 80 4.21 -5.38 14.21
C LEU A 80 2.78 -5.06 13.76
N ARG A 81 1.81 -5.04 14.69
CA ARG A 81 0.42 -4.67 14.39
C ARG A 81 0.32 -3.25 13.82
N VAL A 82 0.94 -2.28 14.48
CA VAL A 82 0.93 -0.88 14.02
C VAL A 82 1.61 -0.73 12.66
N GLY A 83 2.75 -1.40 12.46
CA GLY A 83 3.46 -1.36 11.18
C GLY A 83 2.63 -1.94 10.04
N ASN A 84 1.97 -3.09 10.26
CA ASN A 84 1.07 -3.69 9.27
C ASN A 84 -0.13 -2.79 8.96
N ALA A 85 -0.72 -2.15 9.97
CA ALA A 85 -1.81 -1.20 9.77
C ALA A 85 -1.36 0.00 8.93
N CYS A 86 -0.20 0.60 9.23
CA CYS A 86 0.33 1.71 8.45
C CYS A 86 0.63 1.32 7.00
N ARG A 87 1.09 0.09 6.75
CA ARG A 87 1.28 -0.42 5.39
C ARG A 87 -0.03 -0.51 4.64
N ALA A 88 -1.04 -1.10 5.27
CA ALA A 88 -2.36 -1.23 4.71
C ALA A 88 -2.98 0.15 4.40
N LEU A 89 -2.87 1.13 5.30
CA LEU A 89 -3.37 2.48 5.07
C LEU A 89 -2.75 3.14 3.83
N ILE A 90 -1.43 3.03 3.67
CA ILE A 90 -0.72 3.59 2.52
C ILE A 90 -1.14 2.91 1.21
N ASP A 91 -1.34 1.58 1.23
CA ASP A 91 -1.77 0.83 0.06
C ASP A 91 -3.22 1.11 -0.31
N LEU A 92 -4.10 1.17 0.70
CA LEU A 92 -5.51 1.50 0.53
C LEU A 92 -5.69 2.91 -0.01
N ALA A 93 -4.90 3.89 0.44
CA ALA A 93 -4.96 5.24 -0.11
C ALA A 93 -4.65 5.27 -1.62
N ARG A 94 -3.70 4.45 -2.09
CA ARG A 94 -3.39 4.30 -3.53
C ARG A 94 -4.50 3.57 -4.28
N ALA A 95 -5.04 2.51 -3.70
CA ALA A 95 -6.15 1.77 -4.30
C ALA A 95 -7.40 2.66 -4.42
N HIS A 96 -7.73 3.41 -3.37
CA HIS A 96 -8.84 4.35 -3.33
C HIS A 96 -8.72 5.44 -4.40
N PHE A 97 -7.49 5.91 -4.67
CA PHE A 97 -7.26 6.86 -5.75
C PHE A 97 -7.66 6.28 -7.12
N LEU A 98 -7.21 5.05 -7.40
CA LEU A 98 -7.49 4.38 -8.67
C LEU A 98 -8.98 4.10 -8.84
N LEU A 99 -9.65 3.67 -7.77
CA LEU A 99 -11.12 3.55 -7.75
C LEU A 99 -11.81 4.89 -8.04
N GLY A 100 -11.32 5.98 -7.44
CA GLY A 100 -11.88 7.32 -7.63
C GLY A 100 -11.75 7.87 -9.05
N ILE A 101 -10.78 7.39 -9.84
CA ILE A 101 -10.65 7.74 -11.27
C ILE A 101 -11.35 6.73 -12.20
N GLY A 102 -12.12 5.79 -11.64
CA GLY A 102 -12.93 4.83 -12.39
C GLY A 102 -12.23 3.53 -12.79
N ALA A 103 -11.03 3.25 -12.29
CA ALA A 103 -10.34 1.99 -12.57
C ALA A 103 -10.86 0.87 -11.66
N LYS A 104 -11.05 -0.34 -12.21
CA LYS A 104 -11.13 -1.54 -11.37
C LYS A 104 -9.79 -1.72 -10.67
N THR A 105 -9.82 -2.01 -9.38
CA THR A 105 -8.61 -2.00 -8.56
C THR A 105 -8.63 -3.13 -7.54
N GLU A 106 -7.51 -3.82 -7.38
CA GLU A 106 -7.33 -4.86 -6.37
C GLU A 106 -5.97 -4.77 -5.68
N LEU A 107 -5.94 -5.12 -4.38
CA LEU A 107 -4.73 -5.40 -3.63
C LEU A 107 -4.64 -6.90 -3.39
N ARG A 108 -3.58 -7.55 -3.88
CA ARG A 108 -3.41 -9.01 -3.79
C ARG A 108 -2.04 -9.41 -3.26
N PRO A 109 -1.92 -10.52 -2.52
CA PRO A 109 -0.61 -11.11 -2.28
C PRO A 109 -0.06 -11.68 -3.60
N TYR A 110 1.19 -11.34 -3.97
CA TYR A 110 1.85 -11.94 -5.14
C TYR A 110 2.78 -13.11 -4.78
N VAL A 111 3.12 -13.24 -3.50
CA VAL A 111 3.94 -14.32 -2.96
C VAL A 111 3.57 -14.59 -1.49
N HIS A 112 3.89 -15.78 -0.99
CA HIS A 112 3.68 -16.12 0.42
C HIS A 112 4.45 -15.14 1.34
N ILE A 113 3.81 -14.69 2.43
CA ILE A 113 4.36 -13.70 3.37
C ILE A 113 5.68 -14.14 4.02
N GLY A 114 5.88 -15.46 4.14
CA GLY A 114 7.13 -16.05 4.65
C GLY A 114 8.33 -15.91 3.72
N VAL A 115 8.12 -15.61 2.42
CA VAL A 115 9.20 -15.30 1.47
C VAL A 115 9.63 -13.85 1.61
N THR A 116 8.65 -12.94 1.65
CA THR A 116 8.88 -11.52 1.94
C THR A 116 7.64 -10.90 2.57
N PRO A 117 7.81 -10.02 3.58
CA PRO A 117 6.72 -9.17 4.08
C PRO A 117 6.26 -8.08 3.08
N GLU A 118 7.07 -7.81 2.04
CA GLU A 118 6.75 -6.88 0.94
C GLU A 118 5.94 -7.60 -0.16
N ASN A 119 4.87 -8.32 0.19
CA ASN A 119 4.19 -9.21 -0.75
C ASN A 119 2.89 -8.66 -1.37
N THR A 120 2.64 -7.35 -1.30
CA THR A 120 1.38 -6.75 -1.80
C THR A 120 1.53 -6.21 -3.22
N LEU A 121 0.59 -6.57 -4.08
CA LEU A 121 0.48 -6.14 -5.46
C LEU A 121 -0.75 -5.25 -5.64
N LEU A 122 -0.57 -4.08 -6.25
CA LEU A 122 -1.66 -3.21 -6.68
C LEU A 122 -1.93 -3.45 -8.16
N LEU A 123 -3.15 -3.90 -8.45
CA LEU A 123 -3.66 -4.11 -9.79
C LEU A 123 -4.68 -3.02 -10.10
N ALA A 124 -4.60 -2.43 -11.29
CA ALA A 124 -5.63 -1.52 -11.79
C ALA A 124 -5.86 -1.72 -13.28
N TRP A 125 -7.10 -1.69 -13.75
CA TRP A 125 -7.39 -1.79 -15.19
C TRP A 125 -8.72 -1.12 -15.53
N ASN A 126 -8.84 -0.70 -16.79
CA ASN A 126 -10.11 -0.26 -17.33
C ASN A 126 -10.96 -1.48 -17.71
N ASP A 127 -12.24 -1.48 -17.31
CA ASP A 127 -13.19 -2.46 -17.78
C ASP A 127 -13.81 -2.00 -19.11
N PRO A 128 -13.52 -2.68 -20.25
CA PRO A 128 -14.08 -2.32 -21.53
C PRO A 128 -15.60 -2.55 -21.66
N GLU A 129 -16.22 -3.29 -20.73
CA GLU A 129 -17.68 -3.51 -20.71
C GLU A 129 -18.45 -2.36 -20.04
N LEU A 130 -17.75 -1.46 -19.34
CA LEU A 130 -18.32 -0.29 -18.67
C LEU A 130 -17.94 1.05 -19.36
N ALA A 131 -17.31 0.99 -20.55
CA ALA A 131 -16.72 2.12 -21.27
C ALA A 131 -17.20 2.28 -22.72
#